data_AF-A0A925J2L4-F1
#
_entry.id   AF-A0A925J2L4-F1
#
_cell.length_a   1.000
_cell.length_b   1.000
_cell.length_c   1.000
_cell.angle_alpha   90.00
_cell.angle_beta   90.00
_cell.angle_gamma   90.00
#
_symmetry.space_group_name_H-M   'P 1'
#
loop_
_entity.id
_entity.type
_entity.pdbx_description
1 polymer ?
#
loop_
_entity_poly.entity_id
_entity_poly.type
_entity_poly.pdbx_seq_one_letter_code
_entity_poly.pdbx_strand_id
1 'polypeptide(L)'
;IKRLTEAARKNLLDKTTGLFVSGPTRQISYASQAWMVLGDVATKAEGQRALKAVVTAKDAVRQGAPYLFHYYVEALLHCGLNAEAREALKTYWGGMVQKGADTFWEVYDPQDELLSPYKFYPVNSYCHAWSCTPVYFIRKYPEVFQN
;
A
#
# COMPACT_ATOMS: atom_id res chain seq x y z
N ILE A 1 23.20 8.64 1.10
CA ILE A 1 21.94 8.31 0.41
C ILE A 1 22.16 8.05 -1.09
N LYS A 2 22.77 8.96 -1.87
CA LYS A 2 23.01 8.81 -3.32
C LYS A 2 23.49 7.41 -3.77
N ARG A 3 24.54 6.85 -3.15
CA ARG A 3 25.05 5.50 -3.46
C ARG A 3 24.00 4.40 -3.29
N LEU A 4 23.16 4.47 -2.25
CA LEU A 4 22.10 3.49 -1.99
C LEU A 4 20.96 3.64 -3.00
N THR A 5 20.58 4.88 -3.32
CA THR A 5 19.59 5.18 -4.36
C THR A 5 20.03 4.64 -5.72
N GLU A 6 21.27 4.91 -6.13
CA GLU A 6 21.82 4.40 -7.39
C GLU A 6 21.88 2.88 -7.42
N ALA A 7 22.29 2.23 -6.32
CA ALA A 7 22.30 0.78 -6.22
C ALA A 7 20.88 0.20 -6.29
N ALA A 8 19.90 0.79 -5.60
CA ALA A 8 18.51 0.35 -5.66
C ALA A 8 17.94 0.48 -7.08
N ARG A 9 18.15 1.64 -7.73
CA ARG A 9 17.73 1.85 -9.12
C ARG A 9 18.40 0.89 -10.10
N LYS A 10 19.69 0.62 -9.92
CA LYS A 10 20.45 -0.28 -10.80
C LYS A 10 20.00 -1.74 -10.67
N ASN A 11 19.74 -2.20 -9.45
CA ASN A 11 19.56 -3.63 -9.18
C ASN A 11 18.09 -4.05 -9.00
N LEU A 12 17.23 -3.14 -8.54
CA LEU A 12 15.86 -3.45 -8.12
C LEU A 12 14.81 -2.94 -9.09
N LEU A 13 15.08 -1.88 -9.87
CA LEU A 13 14.13 -1.41 -10.88
C LEU A 13 14.19 -2.29 -12.12
N ASP A 14 13.11 -3.00 -12.40
CA ASP A 14 12.92 -3.68 -13.68
C ASP A 14 12.49 -2.66 -14.74
N LYS A 15 13.37 -2.38 -15.70
CA LYS A 15 13.13 -1.37 -16.73
C LYS A 15 12.04 -1.77 -17.72
N THR A 16 11.75 -3.06 -17.87
CA THR A 16 10.75 -3.57 -18.81
C THR A 16 9.36 -3.35 -18.24
N THR A 17 9.16 -3.73 -16.96
CA THR A 17 7.84 -3.61 -16.31
C THR A 17 7.64 -2.26 -15.63
N GLY A 18 8.73 -1.54 -15.32
CA GLY A 18 8.70 -0.31 -14.52
C GLY A 18 8.43 -0.56 -13.03
N LEU A 19 8.59 -1.80 -12.55
CA LEU A 19 8.34 -2.20 -11.17
C LEU A 19 9.64 -2.46 -10.42
N PHE A 20 9.63 -2.19 -9.12
CA PHE A 20 10.71 -2.59 -8.22
C PHE A 20 10.52 -4.03 -7.78
N VAL A 21 11.55 -4.84 -7.95
CA VAL A 21 11.58 -6.25 -7.56
C VAL A 21 12.39 -6.46 -6.28
N SER A 22 12.13 -7.55 -5.57
CA SER A 22 12.85 -7.91 -4.34
C SER A 22 13.26 -9.39 -4.32
N GLY A 23 14.41 -9.66 -3.70
CA GLY A 23 14.94 -11.00 -3.48
C GLY A 23 15.44 -11.71 -4.75
N PRO A 24 16.00 -12.94 -4.58
CA PRO A 24 16.58 -13.71 -5.68
C PRO A 24 15.58 -14.07 -6.79
N THR A 25 14.31 -14.22 -6.43
CA THR A 25 13.22 -14.57 -7.36
C THR A 25 12.60 -13.35 -8.05
N ARG A 26 13.12 -12.13 -7.80
CA ARG A 26 12.61 -10.88 -8.36
C ARG A 26 11.11 -10.69 -8.10
N GLN A 27 10.67 -10.97 -6.87
CA GLN A 27 9.29 -10.84 -6.43
C GLN A 27 8.79 -9.39 -6.61
N ILE A 28 7.57 -9.25 -7.13
CA ILE A 28 6.85 -7.98 -7.18
C ILE A 28 5.93 -7.90 -5.95
N SER A 29 5.93 -6.75 -5.27
CA SER A 29 5.03 -6.51 -4.14
C SER A 29 4.62 -5.05 -4.06
N TYR A 30 3.47 -4.78 -3.45
CA TYR A 30 3.04 -3.41 -3.14
C TYR A 30 4.00 -2.72 -2.17
N ALA A 31 4.59 -3.47 -1.24
CA ALA A 31 5.58 -2.97 -0.29
C ALA A 31 6.81 -2.39 -1.01
N SER A 32 7.37 -3.13 -1.96
CA SER A 32 8.54 -2.66 -2.72
C SER A 32 8.22 -1.37 -3.48
N GLN A 33 7.02 -1.25 -4.05
CA GLN A 33 6.65 -0.04 -4.79
C GLN A 33 6.50 1.15 -3.85
N ALA A 34 5.71 1.00 -2.78
CA ALA A 34 5.42 2.08 -1.83
C ALA A 34 6.70 2.61 -1.19
N TRP A 35 7.59 1.75 -0.71
CA TRP A 35 8.82 2.19 -0.04
C TRP A 35 9.85 2.80 -0.99
N MET A 36 9.91 2.35 -2.25
CA MET A 36 10.80 2.99 -3.25
C MET A 36 10.29 4.36 -3.68
N VAL A 37 8.96 4.57 -3.66
CA VAL A 37 8.35 5.89 -3.84
C VAL A 37 8.61 6.79 -2.64
N LEU A 38 8.28 6.34 -1.42
CA LEU A 38 8.41 7.15 -0.20
C LEU A 38 9.86 7.43 0.20
N GLY A 39 10.80 6.56 -0.21
CA GLY A 39 12.23 6.77 -0.04
C GLY A 39 12.88 7.64 -1.13
N ASP A 40 12.09 8.23 -2.03
CA ASP A 40 12.54 9.03 -3.18
C ASP A 40 13.59 8.31 -4.07
N VAL A 41 13.51 6.99 -4.13
CA VAL A 41 14.33 6.17 -5.05
C VAL A 41 13.73 6.21 -6.45
N ALA A 42 12.41 6.11 -6.52
CA ALA A 42 11.63 6.35 -7.72
C ALA A 42 11.44 7.86 -7.90
N THR A 43 11.61 8.35 -9.12
CA THR A 43 11.09 9.66 -9.50
C THR A 43 9.57 9.64 -9.43
N LYS A 44 8.93 10.82 -9.34
CA LYS A 44 7.46 10.92 -9.35
C LYS A 44 6.82 10.18 -10.54
N ALA A 45 7.37 10.30 -11.73
CA ALA A 45 6.86 9.64 -12.93
C ALA A 45 7.03 8.10 -12.88
N GLU A 46 8.16 7.62 -12.36
CA GLU A 46 8.37 6.18 -12.13
C GLU A 46 7.42 5.65 -11.06
N GLY A 47 7.24 6.38 -9.96
CA GLY A 47 6.31 6.02 -8.89
C GLY A 47 4.87 5.94 -9.38
N GLN A 48 4.41 6.92 -10.16
CA GLN A 48 3.09 6.89 -10.79
C GLN A 48 2.91 5.64 -11.67
N ARG A 49 3.92 5.31 -12.48
CA ARG A 49 3.90 4.12 -13.34
C ARG A 49 3.87 2.84 -12.50
N ALA A 50 4.74 2.71 -11.51
CA ALA A 50 4.86 1.53 -10.67
C ALA A 50 3.59 1.27 -9.84
N LEU A 51 3.02 2.31 -9.22
CA LEU A 51 1.82 2.20 -8.39
C LEU A 51 0.56 1.85 -9.21
N LYS A 52 0.52 2.21 -10.50
CA LYS A 52 -0.55 1.79 -11.42
C LYS A 52 -0.32 0.37 -11.94
N ALA A 53 0.92 0.05 -12.32
CA ALA A 53 1.26 -1.26 -12.88
C ALA A 53 1.13 -2.40 -11.86
N VAL A 54 1.43 -2.16 -10.57
CA VAL A 54 1.35 -3.19 -9.52
C VAL A 54 -0.09 -3.69 -9.29
N VAL A 55 -1.10 -2.87 -9.60
CA VAL A 55 -2.52 -3.23 -9.46
C VAL A 55 -2.90 -4.39 -10.38
N THR A 56 -2.33 -4.43 -11.59
CA THR A 56 -2.61 -5.44 -12.62
C THR A 56 -1.55 -6.55 -12.69
N ALA A 57 -0.54 -6.51 -11.83
CA ALA A 57 0.52 -7.52 -11.81
C ALA A 57 -0.02 -8.82 -11.17
N LYS A 58 -0.11 -9.88 -11.98
CA LYS A 58 -0.76 -11.16 -11.64
C LYS A 58 -0.24 -11.78 -10.34
N ASP A 59 1.07 -11.72 -10.12
CA ASP A 59 1.76 -12.37 -9.00
C ASP A 59 2.29 -11.37 -7.96
N ALA A 60 1.73 -10.15 -7.92
CA ALA A 60 2.14 -9.16 -6.94
C ALA A 60 1.67 -9.54 -5.53
N VAL A 61 2.61 -9.59 -4.59
CA VAL A 61 2.30 -9.78 -3.17
C VAL A 61 1.57 -8.56 -2.64
N ARG A 62 0.35 -8.78 -2.15
CA ARG A 62 -0.59 -7.77 -1.62
C ARG A 62 -0.30 -7.41 -0.17
N GLN A 63 -0.89 -6.32 0.29
CA GLN A 63 -0.86 -5.89 1.68
C GLN A 63 -1.81 -6.76 2.52
N GLY A 64 -1.29 -7.46 3.53
CA GLY A 64 -2.13 -8.28 4.43
C GLY A 64 -2.72 -7.52 5.63
N ALA A 65 -2.33 -6.25 5.83
CA ALA A 65 -2.76 -5.45 6.97
C ALA A 65 -2.93 -3.97 6.61
N PRO A 66 -3.83 -3.24 7.30
CA PRO A 66 -4.02 -1.81 7.06
C PRO A 66 -2.75 -0.98 7.29
N TYR A 67 -1.80 -1.47 8.10
CA TYR A 67 -0.51 -0.83 8.29
C TYR A 67 0.27 -0.64 6.99
N LEU A 68 0.40 -1.67 6.15
CA LEU A 68 1.07 -1.51 4.86
C LEU A 68 0.18 -0.77 3.85
N PHE A 69 -1.14 -0.93 3.98
CA PHE A 69 -2.10 -0.22 3.13
C PHE A 69 -2.02 1.30 3.32
N HIS A 70 -1.74 1.78 4.55
CA HIS A 70 -1.43 3.19 4.83
C HIS A 70 -0.31 3.72 3.93
N TYR A 71 0.85 3.06 3.91
CA TYR A 71 1.98 3.52 3.09
C TYR A 71 1.72 3.43 1.59
N TYR A 72 0.87 2.49 1.16
CA TYR A 72 0.42 2.48 -0.23
C TYR A 72 -0.41 3.72 -0.58
N VAL A 73 -1.36 4.10 0.28
CA VAL A 73 -2.14 5.35 0.10
C VAL A 73 -1.22 6.57 0.16
N GLU A 74 -0.26 6.59 1.09
CA GLU A 74 0.71 7.68 1.19
C GLU A 74 1.59 7.78 -0.07
N ALA A 75 2.04 6.66 -0.63
CA ALA A 75 2.80 6.63 -1.87
C ALA A 75 1.99 7.15 -3.07
N LEU A 76 0.69 6.84 -3.15
CA LEU A 76 -0.22 7.40 -4.16
C LEU A 76 -0.28 8.93 -4.03
N LEU A 77 -0.47 9.45 -2.81
CA LEU A 77 -0.49 10.89 -2.54
C LEU A 77 0.85 11.57 -2.87
N HIS A 78 1.99 10.96 -2.48
CA HIS A 78 3.34 11.45 -2.81
C HIS A 78 3.54 11.59 -4.33
N CYS A 79 2.92 10.67 -5.09
CA CYS A 79 2.93 10.68 -6.55
C CYS A 79 1.83 11.56 -7.18
N GLY A 80 0.99 12.24 -6.40
CA GLY A 80 -0.13 13.06 -6.88
C GLY A 80 -1.28 12.26 -7.50
N LEU A 81 -1.39 10.96 -7.19
CA LEU A 81 -2.46 10.07 -7.63
C LEU A 81 -3.65 10.17 -6.67
N ASN A 82 -4.23 11.37 -6.58
CA ASN A 82 -5.23 11.71 -5.57
C ASN A 82 -6.54 10.92 -5.74
N ALA A 83 -6.97 10.70 -6.98
CA ALA A 83 -8.19 9.94 -7.27
C ALA A 83 -8.01 8.47 -6.86
N GLU A 84 -6.86 7.88 -7.20
CA GLU A 84 -6.51 6.52 -6.82
C GLU A 84 -6.34 6.37 -5.31
N ALA A 85 -5.74 7.36 -4.63
CA ALA A 85 -5.60 7.36 -3.16
C ALA A 85 -6.97 7.39 -2.46
N ARG A 86 -7.89 8.25 -2.95
CA ARG A 86 -9.26 8.32 -2.46
C ARG A 86 -9.99 6.99 -2.65
N GLU A 87 -9.91 6.41 -3.84
CA GLU A 87 -10.60 5.16 -4.15
C GLU A 87 -10.04 3.99 -3.33
N ALA A 88 -8.72 3.91 -3.18
CA ALA A 88 -8.06 2.91 -2.35
C ALA A 88 -8.52 2.99 -0.89
N LEU A 89 -8.59 4.21 -0.32
CA LEU A 89 -9.05 4.41 1.05
C LEU A 89 -10.52 4.03 1.22
N LYS A 90 -11.40 4.50 0.32
CA LYS A 90 -12.84 4.20 0.37
C LYS A 90 -13.10 2.70 0.23
N THR A 91 -12.45 2.03 -0.71
CA THR A 91 -12.66 0.61 -0.94
C THR A 91 -12.15 -0.23 0.22
N TYR A 92 -10.91 0.00 0.69
CA TYR A 92 -10.31 -0.85 1.70
C TYR A 92 -10.94 -0.66 3.09
N TRP A 93 -10.99 0.58 3.60
CA TRP A 93 -11.61 0.82 4.92
C TRP A 93 -13.13 0.75 4.87
N GLY A 94 -13.75 1.18 3.76
CA GLY A 94 -15.20 1.02 3.57
C GLY A 94 -15.62 -0.44 3.53
N GLY A 95 -14.76 -1.36 3.07
CA GLY A 95 -14.99 -2.80 3.15
C GLY A 95 -15.15 -3.30 4.60
N MET A 96 -14.33 -2.83 5.54
CA MET A 96 -14.49 -3.13 6.97
C MET A 96 -15.80 -2.54 7.52
N VAL A 97 -16.12 -1.28 7.18
CA VAL A 97 -17.37 -0.63 7.63
C VAL A 97 -18.60 -1.38 7.13
N GLN A 98 -18.63 -1.77 5.84
CA GLN A 98 -19.74 -2.54 5.26
C GLN A 98 -19.93 -3.90 5.92
N LYS A 99 -18.86 -4.47 6.50
CA LYS A 99 -18.89 -5.71 7.28
C LYS A 99 -19.32 -5.51 8.73
N GLY A 100 -19.65 -4.29 9.15
CA GLY A 100 -20.12 -3.99 10.50
C GLY A 100 -18.99 -3.75 11.51
N ALA A 101 -17.79 -3.36 11.06
CA ALA A 101 -16.71 -3.02 11.97
C ALA A 101 -17.00 -1.71 12.74
N ASP A 102 -17.08 -1.79 14.07
CA ASP A 102 -17.11 -0.61 14.96
C ASP A 102 -15.71 0.03 15.13
N THR A 103 -14.67 -0.78 14.98
CA THR A 103 -13.25 -0.39 15.04
C THR A 103 -12.47 -1.06 13.91
N PHE A 104 -11.37 -0.46 13.46
CA PHE A 104 -10.58 -1.03 12.38
C PHE A 104 -9.66 -2.16 12.86
N TRP A 105 -9.59 -3.23 12.05
CA TRP A 105 -8.96 -4.50 12.40
C TRP A 105 -7.45 -4.49 12.17
N GLU A 106 -6.73 -5.34 12.90
CA GLU A 106 -5.28 -5.52 12.78
C GLU A 106 -4.88 -6.10 11.42
N VAL A 107 -5.60 -7.13 11.01
CA VAL A 107 -5.40 -7.90 9.78
C VAL A 107 -6.68 -7.81 8.98
N TYR A 108 -6.56 -7.49 7.69
CA TYR A 108 -7.70 -7.44 6.79
C TYR A 108 -7.22 -7.64 5.36
N ASP A 109 -7.64 -8.76 4.77
CA ASP A 109 -7.57 -8.99 3.33
C ASP A 109 -9.00 -9.11 2.79
N PRO A 110 -9.44 -8.22 1.88
CA PRO A 110 -10.75 -8.32 1.25
C PRO A 110 -10.99 -9.65 0.51
N GLN A 111 -9.94 -10.42 0.19
CA GLN A 111 -10.01 -11.70 -0.51
C GLN A 111 -9.90 -12.92 0.43
N ASP A 112 -9.50 -12.71 1.68
CA ASP A 112 -9.35 -13.77 2.68
C ASP A 112 -9.67 -13.24 4.08
N GLU A 113 -10.92 -13.43 4.50
CA GLU A 113 -11.44 -13.00 5.80
C GLU A 113 -10.88 -13.81 6.97
N LEU A 114 -10.26 -14.96 6.69
CA LEU A 114 -9.68 -15.86 7.70
C LEU A 114 -8.16 -15.67 7.85
N LEU A 115 -7.59 -14.68 7.13
CA LEU A 115 -6.17 -14.39 7.19
C LEU A 115 -5.73 -14.09 8.62
N SER A 116 -4.72 -14.82 9.09
CA SER A 116 -4.13 -14.59 10.40
C SER A 116 -2.66 -15.00 10.43
N PRO A 117 -1.74 -14.10 10.83
CA PRO A 117 -0.35 -14.48 11.06
C PRO A 117 -0.20 -15.44 12.24
N TYR A 118 -1.22 -15.51 13.13
CA TYR A 118 -1.26 -16.40 14.28
C TYR A 118 -1.84 -17.78 13.96
N LYS A 119 -2.22 -18.02 12.70
CA LYS A 119 -2.89 -19.25 12.23
C LYS A 119 -4.26 -19.51 12.89
N PHE A 120 -4.86 -18.47 13.49
CA PHE A 120 -6.17 -18.53 14.12
C PHE A 120 -6.80 -17.13 14.14
N TYR A 121 -7.63 -16.79 13.14
CA TYR A 121 -8.19 -15.43 13.00
C TYR A 121 -9.00 -14.90 14.19
N PRO A 122 -9.61 -15.71 15.08
CA PRO A 122 -10.29 -15.17 16.26
C PRO A 122 -9.35 -14.48 17.25
N VAL A 123 -8.03 -14.73 17.20
CA VAL A 123 -7.05 -14.02 18.05
C VAL A 123 -6.46 -12.77 17.40
N ASN A 124 -6.79 -12.45 16.15
CA ASN A 124 -6.45 -11.15 15.58
C ASN A 124 -7.11 -10.04 16.42
N SER A 125 -6.47 -8.88 16.55
CA SER A 125 -7.11 -7.73 17.16
C SER A 125 -8.13 -7.09 16.19
N TYR A 126 -9.35 -6.86 16.67
CA TYR A 126 -10.41 -6.16 15.92
C TYR A 126 -10.46 -4.67 16.24
N CYS A 127 -9.54 -4.16 17.07
CA CYS A 127 -9.39 -2.75 17.39
C CYS A 127 -7.90 -2.42 17.45
N HIS A 128 -7.30 -2.09 16.29
CA HIS A 128 -5.86 -1.90 16.18
C HIS A 128 -5.52 -0.50 15.65
N ALA A 129 -4.78 0.28 16.44
CA ALA A 129 -4.55 1.71 16.18
C ALA A 129 -3.78 1.98 14.88
N TRP A 130 -2.92 1.05 14.43
CA TRP A 130 -2.24 1.19 13.14
C TRP A 130 -3.20 1.23 11.92
N SER A 131 -4.47 0.88 12.14
CA SER A 131 -5.51 0.81 11.12
C SER A 131 -6.41 2.03 11.12
N CYS A 132 -6.25 2.96 12.06
CA CYS A 132 -7.05 4.17 12.13
C CYS A 132 -6.54 5.31 11.23
N THR A 133 -5.59 5.04 10.35
CA THR A 133 -4.92 6.04 9.51
C THR A 133 -5.82 6.81 8.52
N PRO A 134 -7.05 6.39 8.15
CA PRO A 134 -7.96 7.26 7.42
C PRO A 134 -8.20 8.60 8.10
N VAL A 135 -8.22 8.64 9.45
CA VAL A 135 -8.42 9.89 10.19
C VAL A 135 -7.31 10.90 9.88
N TYR A 136 -6.07 10.42 9.69
CA TYR A 136 -4.94 11.25 9.32
C TYR A 136 -5.08 11.77 7.89
N PHE A 137 -5.39 10.90 6.93
CA PHE A 137 -5.51 11.29 5.52
C PHE A 137 -6.66 12.29 5.30
N ILE A 138 -7.84 12.01 5.87
CA ILE A 138 -9.03 12.86 5.73
C ILE A 138 -8.77 14.26 6.28
N ARG A 139 -8.04 14.37 7.40
CA ARG A 139 -7.74 15.66 8.04
C ARG A 139 -6.57 16.40 7.38
N LYS A 140 -5.53 15.69 6.95
CA LYS A 140 -4.32 16.29 6.37
C LYS A 140 -4.50 16.70 4.91
N TYR A 141 -5.33 15.98 4.16
CA TYR A 141 -5.58 16.22 2.73
C TYR A 141 -7.09 16.40 2.46
N PRO A 142 -7.74 17.41 3.06
CA PRO A 142 -9.19 17.61 2.92
C PRO A 142 -9.61 17.77 1.45
N GLU A 143 -8.77 18.39 0.62
CA GLU A 143 -9.00 18.56 -0.82
C GLU A 143 -9.08 17.23 -1.58
N VAL A 144 -8.40 16.19 -1.07
CA VAL A 144 -8.38 14.86 -1.66
C VAL A 144 -9.50 13.99 -1.12
N PHE A 145 -9.99 14.18 0.11
CA PHE A 145 -10.89 13.21 0.75
C PHE A 145 -12.26 13.76 1.19
N GLN A 146 -12.47 15.08 1.20
CA GLN A 146 -13.72 15.71 1.66
C GLN A 146 -14.52 16.41 0.55
N ASN A 147 -13.97 16.51 -0.66
CA ASN A 147 -14.65 17.10 -1.83
C ASN A 147 -15.47 16.08 -2.61
#